data_AF-A0AAU5TRX4-F1
#
_entry.id   AF-A0AAU5TRX4-F1
#
_cell.length_a   1.000
_cell.length_b   1.000
_cell.length_c   1.000
_cell.angle_alpha   90.00
_cell.angle_beta   90.00
_cell.angle_gamma   90.00
#
_symmetry.space_group_name_H-M   'P 1'
#
loop_
_entity.id
_entity.type
_entity.pdbx_description
1 polymer ?
#
loop_
_entity_poly.entity_id
_entity_poly.type
_entity_poly.pdbx_seq_one_letter_code
_entity_poly.pdbx_strand_id
1 'polypeptide(L)'
;MTAAPTTTSRDSLTDPGYQAFVILRVGFTVAPILFGLDKFANLLVDWPGYLAPWIDDIVPGSAQQAMYAVGVIEIVAGLAVAVAPRFGGWLVAGWLAGIIVNLLTIPDYYDIALRDFGLLLAAVALARLAQRYHRAPTEGDR
;
A
#
# COMPACT_ATOMS: atom_id res chain seq x y z
N MET A 1 29.93 -36.49 11.10
CA MET A 1 28.90 -36.07 10.12
C MET A 1 27.77 -35.42 10.93
N THR A 2 27.85 -34.11 11.17
CA THR A 2 26.82 -33.35 11.91
C THR A 2 25.73 -32.94 10.92
N ALA A 3 24.53 -33.47 11.10
CA ALA A 3 23.36 -33.06 10.32
C ALA A 3 23.06 -31.57 10.61
N ALA A 4 22.97 -30.76 9.55
CA ALA A 4 22.57 -29.36 9.66
C ALA A 4 21.10 -29.28 10.12
N PRO A 5 20.74 -28.38 11.04
CA PRO A 5 19.36 -28.24 11.48
C PRO A 5 18.52 -27.71 10.32
N THR A 6 17.59 -28.53 9.83
CA THR A 6 16.50 -28.09 8.94
C THR A 6 15.61 -27.12 9.70
N THR A 7 15.79 -25.82 9.46
CA THR A 7 14.91 -24.76 9.96
C THR A 7 13.52 -24.98 9.39
N THR A 8 12.62 -25.47 10.24
CA THR A 8 11.25 -25.84 9.89
C THR A 8 10.40 -24.58 9.79
N SER A 9 9.37 -24.54 8.92
CA SER A 9 8.46 -23.38 8.70
C SER A 9 7.82 -22.77 9.96
N ARG A 10 7.93 -23.44 11.12
CA ARG A 10 7.52 -22.92 12.43
C ARG A 10 8.47 -21.83 12.95
N ASP A 11 9.78 -21.92 12.70
CA ASP A 11 10.76 -20.92 13.15
C ASP A 11 10.55 -19.57 12.45
N SER A 12 10.14 -19.59 11.18
CA SER A 12 9.77 -18.38 10.44
C SER A 12 8.53 -17.66 10.99
N LEU A 13 7.57 -18.39 11.59
CA LEU A 13 6.40 -17.77 12.22
C LEU A 13 6.73 -17.09 13.55
N THR A 14 7.85 -17.46 14.18
CA THR A 14 8.35 -16.81 15.40
C THR A 14 9.30 -15.65 15.13
N ASP A 15 9.75 -15.43 13.88
CA ASP A 15 10.56 -14.27 13.49
C ASP A 15 9.68 -12.99 13.49
N PRO A 16 9.94 -12.03 14.39
CA PRO A 16 9.17 -10.78 14.43
C PRO A 16 9.23 -10.00 13.12
N GLY A 17 10.34 -10.09 12.36
CA GLY A 17 10.45 -9.44 11.07
C GLY A 17 9.51 -10.03 10.00
N TYR A 18 9.33 -11.35 10.02
CA TYR A 18 8.40 -12.03 9.12
C TYR A 18 6.94 -11.73 9.51
N GLN A 19 6.64 -11.70 10.81
CA GLN A 19 5.32 -11.28 11.30
C GLN A 19 4.99 -9.85 10.85
N ALA A 20 5.92 -8.90 11.03
CA ALA A 20 5.74 -7.53 10.57
C ALA A 20 5.52 -7.45 9.05
N PHE A 21 6.27 -8.23 8.27
CA PHE A 21 6.08 -8.34 6.82
C PHE A 21 4.66 -8.82 6.46
N VAL A 22 4.18 -9.90 7.10
CA VAL A 22 2.84 -10.44 6.83
C VAL A 22 1.75 -9.44 7.22
N ILE A 23 1.87 -8.79 8.39
CA ILE A 23 0.94 -7.76 8.84
C ILE A 23 0.86 -6.62 7.83
N LEU A 24 2.02 -6.08 7.43
CA LEU A 24 2.06 -5.00 6.46
C LEU A 24 1.52 -5.43 5.10
N ARG A 25 1.87 -6.64 4.63
CA ARG A 25 1.36 -7.16 3.35
C ARG A 25 -0.16 -7.29 3.35
N VAL A 26 -0.74 -7.82 4.43
CA VAL A 26 -2.20 -7.94 4.56
C VAL A 26 -2.84 -6.55 4.62
N GLY A 27 -2.33 -5.67 5.47
CA GLY A 27 -2.85 -4.31 5.62
C GLY A 27 -2.83 -3.52 4.32
N PHE A 28 -1.69 -3.49 3.63
CA PHE A 28 -1.53 -2.80 2.34
C PHE A 28 -2.13 -3.53 1.14
N THR A 29 -2.58 -4.78 1.32
CA THR A 29 -3.43 -5.44 0.32
C THR A 29 -4.89 -5.00 0.50
N VAL A 30 -5.40 -5.13 1.73
CA VAL A 30 -6.82 -4.96 2.02
C VAL A 30 -7.22 -3.49 2.02
N ALA A 31 -6.46 -2.62 2.71
CA ALA A 31 -6.87 -1.23 2.89
C ALA A 31 -7.03 -0.46 1.56
N PRO A 32 -6.08 -0.52 0.60
CA PRO A 32 -6.25 0.17 -0.68
C PRO A 32 -7.43 -0.36 -1.51
N ILE A 33 -7.71 -1.68 -1.45
CA ILE A 33 -8.87 -2.24 -2.14
C ILE A 33 -10.17 -1.69 -1.54
N LEU A 34 -10.27 -1.64 -0.22
CA LEU A 34 -11.46 -1.11 0.45
C LEU A 34 -11.64 0.39 0.19
N PHE A 35 -10.57 1.18 0.31
CA PHE A 35 -10.64 2.62 0.00
C PHE A 35 -10.97 2.88 -1.47
N GLY A 36 -10.44 2.07 -2.38
CA GLY A 36 -10.72 2.21 -3.79
C GLY A 36 -12.16 1.85 -4.14
N LEU A 37 -12.71 0.78 -3.54
CA LEU A 37 -14.13 0.43 -3.69
C LEU A 37 -15.04 1.50 -3.07
N ASP A 38 -14.67 2.06 -1.93
CA ASP A 38 -15.46 3.10 -1.27
C ASP A 38 -15.56 4.38 -2.11
N LYS A 39 -14.58 4.70 -2.96
CA LYS A 39 -14.65 5.84 -3.90
C LYS A 39 -15.77 5.71 -4.95
N PHE A 40 -16.29 4.51 -5.17
CA PHE A 40 -17.46 4.28 -6.01
C PHE A 40 -18.78 4.40 -5.23
N ALA A 41 -18.75 4.11 -3.94
CA ALA A 41 -19.94 4.00 -3.10
C ALA A 41 -20.17 5.22 -2.19
N ASN A 42 -19.13 6.02 -1.92
CA ASN A 42 -19.10 7.14 -0.98
C ASN A 42 -19.72 6.77 0.39
N LEU A 43 -19.43 5.57 0.93
CA LEU A 43 -20.06 5.11 2.19
C LEU A 43 -19.32 5.65 3.42
N LEU A 44 -17.99 5.72 3.37
CA LEU A 44 -17.22 6.26 4.49
C LEU A 44 -17.17 7.79 4.45
N VAL A 45 -16.95 8.37 3.26
CA VAL A 45 -16.72 9.80 3.05
C VAL A 45 -17.21 10.22 1.67
N ASP A 46 -17.57 11.50 1.52
CA ASP A 46 -17.76 12.14 0.21
C ASP A 46 -16.40 12.45 -0.44
N TRP A 47 -15.92 11.50 -1.25
CA TRP A 47 -14.57 11.50 -1.81
C TRP A 47 -14.22 12.67 -2.75
N PRO A 48 -15.14 13.23 -3.57
CA PRO A 48 -14.84 14.38 -4.40
C PRO A 48 -14.28 15.59 -3.63
N GLY A 49 -14.67 15.78 -2.36
CA GLY A 49 -14.15 16.87 -1.52
C GLY A 49 -12.66 16.77 -1.15
N TYR A 50 -12.04 15.61 -1.39
CA TYR A 50 -10.63 15.36 -1.12
C TYR A 50 -9.74 15.63 -2.33
N LEU A 51 -10.32 15.97 -3.49
CA LEU A 51 -9.56 16.36 -4.67
C LEU A 51 -9.23 17.85 -4.60
N ALA A 52 -7.96 18.20 -4.73
CA ALA A 52 -7.54 19.60 -4.68
C ALA A 52 -8.15 20.37 -5.87
N PRO A 53 -8.66 21.61 -5.67
CA PRO A 53 -9.35 22.35 -6.72
C PRO A 53 -8.52 22.51 -8.00
N TRP A 54 -7.22 22.77 -7.88
CA TRP A 54 -6.33 22.93 -9.02
C TRP A 54 -6.12 21.63 -9.82
N ILE A 55 -6.29 20.45 -9.20
CA ILE A 55 -6.24 19.17 -9.91
C ILE A 55 -7.55 18.95 -10.67
N ASP A 56 -8.68 19.25 -10.03
CA ASP A 56 -10.01 19.16 -10.66
C ASP A 56 -10.08 20.07 -11.91
N ASP A 57 -9.51 21.27 -11.83
CA ASP A 57 -9.45 22.22 -12.96
C ASP A 57 -8.63 21.70 -14.17
N ILE A 58 -7.73 20.74 -13.97
CA ILE A 58 -6.87 20.16 -15.02
C ILE A 58 -7.43 18.85 -15.57
N VAL A 59 -8.08 18.05 -14.72
CA VAL A 59 -8.58 16.73 -15.11
C VAL A 59 -9.85 16.89 -15.95
N PRO A 60 -9.92 16.29 -17.15
CA PRO A 60 -11.15 16.32 -17.93
C PRO A 60 -12.25 15.51 -17.22
N GLY A 61 -13.40 16.15 -16.98
CA GLY A 61 -14.55 15.50 -16.35
C GLY A 61 -14.97 16.20 -15.07
N SER A 62 -15.59 15.46 -14.16
CA SER A 62 -15.92 15.93 -12.81
C SER A 62 -15.00 15.33 -11.75
N ALA A 63 -14.88 15.99 -10.59
CA ALA A 63 -14.18 15.46 -9.42
C ALA A 63 -14.57 14.02 -9.08
N GLN A 64 -15.86 13.66 -9.21
CA GLN A 64 -16.32 12.29 -8.96
C GLN A 64 -15.75 11.28 -9.98
N GLN A 65 -15.63 11.67 -11.26
CA GLN A 65 -15.00 10.81 -12.27
C GLN A 65 -13.50 10.65 -12.01
N ALA A 66 -12.82 11.70 -11.57
CA ALA A 66 -11.44 11.62 -11.12
C ALA A 66 -11.30 10.66 -9.93
N MET A 67 -12.20 10.73 -8.95
CA MET A 67 -12.21 9.81 -7.80
C MET A 67 -12.47 8.36 -8.18
N TYR A 68 -13.27 8.08 -9.21
CA TYR A 68 -13.38 6.72 -9.75
C TYR A 68 -12.05 6.21 -10.30
N ALA A 69 -11.31 7.04 -11.05
CA ALA A 69 -9.99 6.66 -11.55
C ALA A 69 -8.99 6.41 -10.41
N VAL A 70 -8.96 7.30 -9.41
CA VAL A 70 -8.19 7.12 -8.17
C VAL A 70 -8.55 5.79 -7.49
N GLY A 71 -9.85 5.47 -7.40
CA GLY A 71 -10.33 4.22 -6.81
C GLY A 71 -9.86 2.97 -7.55
N VAL A 72 -9.85 2.98 -8.89
CA VAL A 72 -9.27 1.88 -9.69
C VAL A 72 -7.79 1.71 -9.37
N ILE A 73 -7.02 2.80 -9.30
CA ILE A 73 -5.58 2.75 -9.05
C ILE A 73 -5.29 2.17 -7.67
N GLU A 74 -6.05 2.54 -6.64
CA GLU A 74 -5.90 1.98 -5.29
C GLU A 74 -6.19 0.48 -5.23
N ILE A 75 -7.23 0.02 -5.94
CA ILE A 75 -7.53 -1.42 -6.05
C ILE A 75 -6.36 -2.15 -6.72
N VAL A 76 -5.87 -1.64 -7.85
CA VAL A 76 -4.71 -2.22 -8.55
C VAL A 76 -3.47 -2.22 -7.65
N ALA A 77 -3.27 -1.17 -6.86
CA ALA A 77 -2.16 -1.08 -5.92
C ALA A 77 -2.25 -2.17 -4.83
N GLY A 78 -3.43 -2.37 -4.23
CA GLY A 78 -3.64 -3.43 -3.25
C GLY A 78 -3.43 -4.82 -3.83
N LEU A 79 -3.92 -5.07 -5.06
CA LEU A 79 -3.66 -6.33 -5.77
C LEU A 79 -2.17 -6.52 -6.11
N ALA A 80 -1.47 -5.45 -6.49
CA ALA A 80 -0.03 -5.49 -6.75
C ALA A 80 0.76 -5.84 -5.48
N VAL A 81 0.36 -5.34 -4.31
CA VAL A 81 0.94 -5.73 -3.01
C VAL A 81 0.65 -7.20 -2.71
N ALA A 82 -0.57 -7.67 -2.97
CA ALA A 82 -0.96 -9.06 -2.75
C ALA A 82 -0.07 -10.02 -3.53
N VAL A 83 0.16 -9.75 -4.82
CA VAL A 83 0.88 -10.63 -5.74
C VAL A 83 2.39 -10.43 -5.67
N ALA A 84 2.85 -9.18 -5.62
CA ALA A 84 4.26 -8.82 -5.73
C ALA A 84 4.64 -7.71 -4.73
N PRO A 85 4.65 -7.99 -3.41
CA PRO A 85 4.82 -6.96 -2.37
C PRO A 85 6.13 -6.16 -2.47
N ARG A 86 7.18 -6.73 -3.09
CA ARG A 86 8.45 -6.03 -3.34
C ARG A 86 8.33 -4.85 -4.31
N PHE A 87 7.37 -4.91 -5.22
CA PHE A 87 7.07 -3.84 -6.18
C PHE A 87 5.83 -3.07 -5.74
N GLY A 88 4.80 -3.78 -5.29
CA GLY A 88 3.57 -3.20 -4.77
C GLY A 88 3.82 -2.20 -3.65
N GLY A 89 4.74 -2.49 -2.72
CA GLY A 89 5.08 -1.54 -1.65
C GLY A 89 5.66 -0.22 -2.16
N TRP A 90 6.51 -0.25 -3.20
CA TRP A 90 7.03 0.98 -3.83
C TRP A 90 5.97 1.71 -4.64
N LEU A 91 5.09 0.97 -5.32
CA LEU A 91 3.96 1.55 -6.04
C LEU A 91 3.01 2.28 -5.09
N VAL A 92 2.64 1.65 -3.97
CA VAL A 92 1.82 2.27 -2.92
C VAL A 92 2.52 3.49 -2.32
N ALA A 93 3.82 3.42 -2.05
CA ALA A 93 4.57 4.56 -1.52
C ALA A 93 4.57 5.76 -2.47
N GLY A 94 4.79 5.54 -3.78
CA GLY A 94 4.70 6.59 -4.79
C GLY A 94 3.30 7.17 -4.94
N TRP A 95 2.28 6.31 -4.85
CA TRP A 95 0.88 6.73 -4.89
C TRP A 95 0.50 7.59 -3.68
N LEU A 96 0.85 7.14 -2.47
CA LEU A 96 0.65 7.91 -1.24
C LEU A 96 1.39 9.25 -1.28
N ALA A 97 2.59 9.32 -1.86
CA ALA A 97 3.29 10.58 -2.04
C ALA A 97 2.46 11.58 -2.87
N GLY A 98 1.81 11.10 -3.95
CA GLY A 98 0.89 11.91 -4.75
C GLY A 98 -0.34 12.38 -3.95
N ILE A 99 -0.95 11.48 -3.18
CA ILE A 99 -2.08 11.82 -2.30
C ILE A 99 -1.68 12.88 -1.27
N ILE A 100 -0.52 12.71 -0.62
CA ILE A 100 0.00 13.67 0.36
C ILE A 100 0.19 15.04 -0.28
N VAL A 101 0.79 15.12 -1.46
CA VAL A 101 0.96 16.39 -2.17
C VAL A 101 -0.39 17.04 -2.47
N ASN A 102 -1.39 16.27 -2.93
CA ASN A 102 -2.75 16.77 -3.10
C ASN A 102 -3.31 17.34 -1.79
N LEU A 103 -3.25 16.59 -0.69
CA LEU A 103 -3.79 17.01 0.61
C LEU A 103 -3.09 18.26 1.17
N LEU A 104 -1.78 18.38 1.01
CA LEU A 104 -1.03 19.56 1.44
C LEU A 104 -1.41 20.85 0.69
N THR A 105 -2.12 20.73 -0.44
CA THR A 105 -2.64 21.89 -1.19
C THR A 105 -4.08 22.27 -0.82
N ILE A 106 -4.71 21.55 0.11
CA ILE A 106 -6.06 21.82 0.60
C ILE A 106 -5.96 22.29 2.06
N PRO A 107 -6.44 23.51 2.40
CA PRO A 107 -6.52 23.95 3.80
C PRO A 107 -7.31 22.94 4.64
N ASP A 108 -6.91 22.76 5.90
CA ASP A 108 -7.53 21.85 6.89
C ASP A 108 -7.27 20.33 6.72
N TYR A 109 -6.43 19.91 5.76
CA TYR A 109 -6.10 18.48 5.54
C TYR A 109 -4.68 18.07 5.99
N TYR A 110 -3.94 18.95 6.67
CA TYR A 110 -2.53 18.73 7.03
C TYR A 110 -2.30 17.57 8.02
N ASP A 111 -3.26 17.33 8.92
CA ASP A 111 -3.26 16.21 9.85
C ASP A 111 -3.41 14.86 9.12
N ILE A 112 -4.28 14.81 8.12
CA ILE A 112 -4.46 13.64 7.25
C ILE A 112 -3.18 13.40 6.43
N ALA A 113 -2.60 14.46 5.85
CA ALA A 113 -1.34 14.36 5.12
C ALA A 113 -0.19 13.80 5.99
N LEU A 114 -0.11 14.20 7.26
CA LEU A 114 0.89 13.69 8.21
C LEU A 114 0.67 12.19 8.53
N ARG A 115 -0.58 11.77 8.69
CA ARG A 115 -0.92 10.35 8.88
C ARG A 115 -0.52 9.52 7.65
N ASP A 116 -0.84 10.02 6.46
CA ASP A 116 -0.51 9.34 5.21
C ASP A 116 0.99 9.27 4.97
N PHE A 117 1.76 10.26 5.43
CA PHE A 117 3.21 10.17 5.46
C PHE A 117 3.71 8.99 6.32
N GLY A 118 3.07 8.73 7.46
CA GLY A 118 3.32 7.52 8.25
C GLY A 118 3.02 6.23 7.47
N LEU A 119 1.92 6.19 6.72
CA LEU A 119 1.58 5.06 5.86
C LEU A 119 2.59 4.89 4.71
N LEU A 120 3.09 5.98 4.14
CA LEU A 120 4.14 5.95 3.12
C LEU A 120 5.40 5.29 3.66
N LEU A 121 5.85 5.69 4.85
CA LEU A 121 7.02 5.07 5.49
C LEU A 121 6.79 3.59 5.77
N ALA A 122 5.58 3.20 6.20
CA ALA A 122 5.23 1.79 6.39
C ALA A 122 5.20 1.00 5.07
N ALA A 123 4.77 1.60 3.96
CA ALA A 123 4.81 0.99 2.63
C ALA A 123 6.25 0.80 2.13
N VAL A 124 7.15 1.76 2.40
CA VAL A 124 8.59 1.60 2.16
C VAL A 124 9.16 0.47 3.01
N ALA A 125 8.80 0.39 4.30
CA ALA A 125 9.23 -0.71 5.17
C ALA A 125 8.75 -2.08 4.64
N LEU A 126 7.50 -2.17 4.17
CA LEU A 126 6.98 -3.36 3.50
C LEU A 126 7.83 -3.74 2.28
N ALA A 127 8.14 -2.80 1.40
CA ALA A 127 8.95 -3.08 0.21
C ALA A 127 10.34 -3.61 0.57
N ARG A 128 10.97 -3.05 1.61
CA ARG A 128 12.28 -3.50 2.12
C ARG A 128 12.22 -4.89 2.76
N LEU A 129 11.20 -5.17 3.57
CA LEU A 129 10.99 -6.49 4.16
C LEU A 129 10.67 -7.54 3.09
N ALA A 130 9.85 -7.19 2.09
CA ALA A 130 9.51 -8.08 0.98
C ALA A 130 10.76 -8.54 0.22
N GLN A 131 11.76 -7.68 0.03
CA GLN A 131 13.02 -8.06 -0.61
C GLN A 131 13.81 -9.09 0.21
N ARG A 132 13.77 -9.01 1.54
CA ARG A 132 14.40 -9.98 2.43
C ARG A 132 13.70 -11.34 2.36
N TYR A 133 12.37 -11.37 2.42
CA TYR A 133 11.59 -12.61 2.50
C TYR A 133 11.23 -13.23 1.14
N HIS A 134 11.45 -12.53 0.02
CA HIS A 134 11.29 -13.09 -1.33
C HIS A 134 12.37 -14.14 -1.67
N ARG A 135 13.47 -14.20 -0.93
CA ARG A 135 14.65 -15.03 -1.23
C ARG A 135 14.65 -16.46 -0.67
N ALA A 136 13.54 -16.95 -0.13
CA ALA A 136 13.39 -18.36 0.24
C ALA A 136 12.28 -18.96 -0.64
N PRO A 137 12.63 -19.63 -1.76
CA PRO A 137 13.08 -21.03 -1.68
C PRO A 137 14.08 -21.47 -2.79
N THR A 138 15.29 -21.89 -2.40
CA THR A 138 16.07 -22.94 -3.11
C THR A 138 17.20 -23.41 -2.20
N GLU A 139 16.94 -24.42 -1.39
CA GLU A 139 17.98 -25.34 -0.92
C GLU A 139 17.37 -26.74 -0.95
N GLY A 140 17.55 -27.41 -2.09
CA GLY A 140 16.92 -28.69 -2.36
C GLY A 140 16.69 -28.99 -3.83
N ASP A 141 17.64 -28.70 -4.70
CA ASP A 141 17.82 -29.48 -5.93
C ASP A 141 19.31 -29.49 -6.32
N ARG A 142 19.88 -30.70 -6.34
CA ARG A 142 21.28 -31.14 -6.56
C ARG A 142 22.15 -31.37 -5.33
#